data_AF-A0A496UZE8-F1
#
_entry.id   AF-A0A496UZE8-F1
#
_cell.length_a   1.000
_cell.length_b   1.000
_cell.length_c   1.000
_cell.angle_alpha   90.00
_cell.angle_beta   90.00
_cell.angle_gamma   90.00
#
_symmetry.space_group_name_H-M   'P 1'
#
loop_
_entity.id
_entity.type
_entity.pdbx_description
1 polymer ?
#
loop_
_entity_poly.entity_id
_entity_poly.type
_entity_poly.pdbx_seq_one_letter_code
_entity_poly.pdbx_strand_id
1 'polypeptide(L)'
;MSNYTAVYEERFTQNLRSYTSIRQRIKRRIERILCDPYANTELLGDASGKLDLRGCRSARIDKNFRVIFVICEECREILDRVITAFVRIYQIKPSYF
;
A
#
# COMPACT_ATOMS: atom_id res chain seq x y z
N MET A 1 -16.26 11.92 2.16
CA MET A 1 -15.05 11.37 1.50
C MET A 1 -14.16 10.86 2.60
N SER A 2 -13.87 9.56 2.62
CA SER A 2 -12.97 8.97 3.60
C SER A 2 -11.56 9.44 3.29
N ASN A 3 -10.98 10.28 4.14
CA ASN A 3 -9.60 10.73 3.96
C ASN A 3 -8.70 9.64 4.54
N TYR A 4 -8.02 8.86 3.71
CA TYR A 4 -6.97 7.96 4.20
C TYR A 4 -5.62 8.69 4.22
N THR A 5 -4.76 8.35 5.18
CA THR A 5 -3.36 8.82 5.30
C THR A 5 -2.41 7.66 5.04
N ALA A 6 -1.41 7.88 4.19
CA ALA A 6 -0.33 6.93 3.98
C ALA A 6 0.82 7.15 4.98
N VAL A 7 1.32 6.06 5.55
CA VAL A 7 2.62 5.94 6.19
C VAL A 7 3.50 5.10 5.28
N TYR A 8 4.67 5.62 4.95
CA TYR A 8 5.60 4.98 4.03
C TYR A 8 6.73 4.32 4.81
N GLU A 9 6.99 3.04 4.56
CA GLU A 9 8.17 2.38 5.11
C GLU A 9 9.45 2.98 4.52
N GLU A 10 10.55 2.97 5.29
CA GLU A 10 11.81 3.57 4.84
C GLU A 10 12.27 2.96 3.50
N ARG A 11 12.19 1.64 3.37
CA ARG A 11 12.55 0.92 2.14
C ARG A 11 11.70 1.31 0.94
N PHE A 12 10.42 1.65 1.16
CA PHE A 12 9.56 2.21 0.11
C PHE A 12 10.09 3.58 -0.34
N THR A 13 10.46 4.44 0.61
CA THR A 13 11.00 5.77 0.27
C THR A 13 12.34 5.68 -0.45
N GLN A 14 13.21 4.73 -0.08
CA GLN A 14 14.49 4.46 -0.76
C GLN A 14 14.25 3.98 -2.21
N ASN A 15 13.37 2.99 -2.40
CA ASN A 15 13.01 2.51 -3.75
C ASN A 15 12.43 3.65 -4.61
N LEU A 16 11.56 4.49 -4.04
CA LEU A 16 10.98 5.62 -4.74
C LEU A 16 12.03 6.66 -5.20
N ARG A 17 13.15 6.78 -4.48
CA ARG A 17 14.28 7.63 -4.90
C ARG A 17 15.03 7.03 -6.08
N SER A 18 15.23 5.71 -6.10
CA SER A 18 15.93 5.02 -7.18
C SER A 18 15.14 5.00 -8.50
N TYR A 19 13.80 4.91 -8.42
CA TYR A 19 12.94 4.81 -9.60
C TYR A 19 12.37 6.17 -10.06
N THR A 20 13.25 7.11 -10.41
CA THR A 20 12.90 8.51 -10.72
C THR A 20 11.90 8.66 -11.88
N SER A 21 12.03 7.87 -12.94
CA SER A 21 11.19 7.94 -14.15
C SER A 21 9.72 7.57 -13.92
N ILE A 22 9.46 6.67 -12.96
CA ILE A 22 8.10 6.20 -12.63
C ILE A 22 7.55 6.82 -11.34
N ARG A 23 8.38 7.55 -10.58
CA ARG A 23 8.04 8.20 -9.32
C ARG A 23 6.74 9.00 -9.37
N GLN A 24 6.52 9.79 -10.41
CA GLN A 24 5.29 10.56 -10.56
C GLN A 24 4.04 9.67 -10.72
N ARG A 25 4.15 8.56 -11.47
CA ARG A 25 3.04 7.61 -11.63
C ARG A 25 2.73 6.90 -10.32
N ILE A 26 3.76 6.52 -9.56
CA ILE A 26 3.63 5.93 -8.22
C ILE A 26 2.86 6.88 -7.30
N LYS A 27 3.28 8.16 -7.22
CA LYS A 27 2.61 9.17 -6.38
C LYS A 27 1.14 9.35 -6.75
N ARG A 28 0.83 9.55 -8.03
CA ARG A 28 -0.55 9.67 -8.51
C ARG A 28 -1.39 8.44 -8.21
N ARG A 29 -0.78 7.25 -8.28
CA ARG A 29 -1.48 6.01 -7.93
C ARG A 29 -1.79 5.95 -6.44
N ILE A 30 -0.84 6.34 -5.57
CA ILE A 30 -1.08 6.44 -4.13
C ILE A 30 -2.18 7.43 -3.82
N GLU A 31 -2.17 8.63 -4.41
CA GLU A 31 -3.23 9.63 -4.20
C GLU A 31 -4.62 9.04 -4.50
N ARG A 32 -4.76 8.27 -5.58
CA ARG A 32 -6.02 7.56 -5.90
C ARG A 32 -6.38 6.50 -4.86
N ILE A 33 -5.39 5.74 -4.38
CA ILE A 33 -5.60 4.72 -3.33
C ILE A 33 -6.05 5.41 -2.03
N LEU A 34 -5.53 6.60 -1.71
CA LEU A 34 -5.95 7.35 -0.52
C LEU A 34 -7.38 7.89 -0.62
N CYS A 35 -7.90 8.11 -1.83
CA CYS A 35 -9.30 8.48 -2.04
C CYS A 35 -10.24 7.26 -1.91
N ASP A 36 -9.85 6.13 -2.50
CA ASP A 36 -10.59 4.86 -2.43
C ASP A 36 -9.59 3.69 -2.52
N PRO A 37 -9.26 3.06 -1.38
CA PRO A 37 -8.24 2.01 -1.34
C PRO A 37 -8.76 0.65 -1.80
N TYR A 38 -10.07 0.52 -2.04
CA TYR A 38 -10.68 -0.72 -2.52
C TYR A 38 -10.80 -0.73 -4.04
N ALA A 39 -10.96 0.43 -4.67
CA ALA A 39 -11.10 0.56 -6.12
C ALA A 39 -9.86 0.13 -6.92
N ASN A 40 -10.07 -0.78 -7.88
CA ASN A 40 -9.03 -1.28 -8.80
C ASN A 40 -7.81 -1.87 -8.05
N THR A 41 -8.07 -2.59 -6.96
CA THR A 41 -7.05 -3.26 -6.14
C THR A 41 -7.40 -4.73 -5.96
N GLU A 42 -6.37 -5.56 -5.82
CA GLU A 42 -6.50 -7.00 -5.63
C GLU A 42 -6.14 -7.34 -4.18
N LEU A 43 -7.00 -8.06 -3.47
CA LEU A 43 -6.67 -8.61 -2.15
C LEU A 43 -5.64 -9.73 -2.34
N LEU A 44 -4.53 -9.65 -1.60
CA LEU A 44 -3.49 -10.65 -1.63
C LEU A 44 -3.81 -11.76 -0.62
N GLY A 45 -3.63 -13.00 -1.07
CA GLY A 45 -3.70 -14.19 -0.22
C GLY A 45 -2.32 -14.75 0.07
N ASP A 46 -2.29 -15.94 0.68
CA ASP A 46 -1.07 -16.72 0.77
C ASP A 46 -0.79 -17.38 -0.59
N ALA A 47 -0.03 -16.67 -1.43
CA ALA A 47 0.23 -17.10 -2.80
C ALA A 47 1.31 -18.20 -2.91
N SER A 48 2.04 -18.52 -1.82
CA SER A 48 3.20 -19.42 -1.95
C SER A 48 3.73 -20.10 -0.67
N GLY A 49 3.16 -19.86 0.51
CA GLY A 49 3.62 -20.41 1.79
C GLY A 49 4.96 -19.86 2.30
N LYS A 50 5.63 -18.99 1.52
CA LYS A 50 6.91 -18.34 1.89
C LYS A 50 6.74 -16.92 2.41
N LEU A 51 5.59 -16.29 2.16
CA LEU A 51 5.32 -14.91 2.55
C LEU A 51 3.82 -14.74 2.76
N ASP A 52 3.42 -14.51 4.00
CA ASP A 52 2.01 -14.28 4.33
C ASP A 52 1.62 -12.84 3.98
N LEU A 53 0.97 -12.66 2.84
CA LEU A 53 0.44 -11.37 2.37
C LEU A 53 -1.05 -11.20 2.68
N ARG A 54 -1.64 -12.07 3.49
CA ARG A 54 -3.06 -11.95 3.86
C ARG A 54 -3.31 -10.60 4.55
N GLY A 55 -4.37 -9.90 4.14
CA GLY A 55 -4.69 -8.55 4.62
C GLY A 55 -3.94 -7.43 3.90
N CYS A 56 -3.04 -7.78 2.96
CA CYS A 56 -2.46 -6.81 2.04
C CYS A 56 -3.31 -6.69 0.78
N ARG A 57 -3.27 -5.53 0.15
CA ARG A 57 -3.81 -5.28 -1.19
C ARG A 57 -2.69 -4.89 -2.14
N SER A 58 -2.90 -5.17 -3.43
CA SER A 58 -2.02 -4.72 -4.49
C SER A 58 -2.74 -3.83 -5.49
N ALA A 59 -2.06 -2.77 -5.92
CA ALA A 59 -2.52 -1.88 -6.97
C ALA A 59 -1.48 -1.82 -8.08
N ARG A 60 -1.91 -2.10 -9.31
CA ARG A 60 -1.06 -1.97 -10.48
C ARG A 60 -0.73 -0.50 -10.78
N ILE A 61 0.54 -0.22 -11.04
CA ILE A 61 1.01 1.07 -11.56
C ILE A 61 1.23 0.94 -13.08
N ASP A 62 1.91 -0.13 -13.51
CA ASP A 62 2.08 -0.49 -14.92
C ASP A 62 2.27 -2.01 -15.09
N LYS A 63 2.87 -2.47 -16.20
CA LYS A 63 3.12 -3.90 -16.45
C LYS A 63 4.15 -4.54 -15.51
N ASN A 64 5.07 -3.78 -14.95
CA ASN A 64 6.21 -4.26 -14.17
C ASN A 64 6.15 -3.81 -12.70
N PHE A 65 5.37 -2.77 -12.38
CA PHE A 65 5.32 -2.15 -11.07
C PHE A 65 3.94 -2.28 -10.42
N ARG A 66 3.94 -2.74 -9.17
CA ARG A 66 2.78 -2.80 -8.27
C ARG A 66 3.12 -2.10 -6.97
N VAL A 67 2.13 -1.43 -6.38
CA VAL A 67 2.18 -0.99 -4.97
C VAL A 67 1.51 -2.07 -4.14
N ILE A 68 2.17 -2.51 -3.08
CA ILE A 68 1.58 -3.34 -2.04
C ILE A 68 1.33 -2.45 -0.83
N PHE A 69 0.11 -2.51 -0.31
CA PHE A 69 -0.32 -1.70 0.83
C PHE A 69 -1.27 -2.47 1.72
N VAL A 70 -1.42 -2.00 2.96
CA VAL A 70 -2.37 -2.54 3.93
C VAL A 70 -3.29 -1.41 4.37
N ILE A 71 -4.58 -1.69 4.48
CA ILE A 71 -5.58 -0.78 5.01
C ILE A 71 -5.80 -1.13 6.49
N CYS A 72 -5.77 -0.15 7.39
CA CYS A 72 -5.91 -0.44 8.84
C CYS A 72 -7.24 -1.09 9.24
N GLU A 73 -8.32 -0.86 8.49
CA GLU A 73 -9.59 -1.58 8.69
C GLU A 73 -9.45 -3.09 8.43
N GLU A 74 -8.47 -3.49 7.61
CA GLU A 74 -8.14 -4.87 7.26
C GLU A 74 -6.83 -5.34 7.93
N CYS A 75 -6.21 -4.52 8.79
CA CYS A 75 -4.96 -4.87 9.46
C CYS A 75 -5.15 -6.10 10.35
N ARG A 76 -4.50 -7.20 9.98
CA ARG A 76 -4.02 -8.19 10.96
C ARG A 76 -2.60 -7.82 11.36
N GLU A 77 -2.15 -8.20 12.55
CA GLU A 77 -0.74 -8.06 12.92
C GLU A 77 0.13 -8.85 11.94
N ILE A 78 0.70 -8.17 10.95
CA ILE A 78 1.69 -8.77 10.03
C ILE A 78 3.01 -8.75 10.78
N LEU A 79 3.36 -9.88 11.39
CA LEU A 79 4.61 -10.12 12.12
C LEU A 79 5.81 -10.34 11.18
N ASP A 80 5.59 -10.33 9.87
CA ASP A 80 6.58 -10.83 8.90
C ASP A 80 7.53 -9.72 8.41
N ARG A 81 8.80 -9.83 8.81
CA ARG A 81 9.89 -8.87 8.54
C ARG A 81 10.40 -8.91 7.08
N VAL A 82 9.81 -9.71 6.22
CA VAL A 82 10.36 -10.04 4.89
C VAL A 82 9.83 -9.11 3.79
N ILE A 83 8.80 -8.30 4.05
CA ILE A 83 8.14 -7.54 2.99
C ILE A 83 8.94 -6.31 2.59
N THR A 84 9.31 -6.29 1.32
CA THR A 84 10.39 -5.50 0.70
C THR A 84 10.08 -4.00 0.53
N ALA A 85 8.85 -3.55 0.81
CA ALA A 85 8.44 -2.13 0.89
C ALA A 85 6.92 -2.06 1.03
N PHE A 86 6.41 -1.45 2.10
CA PHE A 86 4.98 -1.21 2.27
C PHE A 86 4.63 0.28 2.23
N VAL A 87 3.41 0.52 1.78
CA VAL A 87 2.65 1.70 2.18
C VAL A 87 1.58 1.22 3.16
N ARG A 88 1.63 1.67 4.41
CA ARG A 88 0.53 1.46 5.36
C ARG A 88 -0.48 2.58 5.17
N ILE A 89 -1.76 2.26 5.06
CA ILE A 89 -2.82 3.24 4.81
C ILE A 89 -3.79 3.23 5.98
N TYR A 90 -3.88 4.37 6.65
CA TYR A 90 -4.71 4.61 7.82
C TYR A 90 -5.94 5.39 7.40
N GLN A 91 -7.14 4.99 7.83
CA GLN A 91 -8.29 5.87 7.68
C GLN A 91 -8.19 7.02 8.69
N ILE A 92 -8.28 8.27 8.24
CA ILE A 92 -8.50 9.40 9.14
C ILE A 92 -9.94 9.27 9.63
N LYS A 93 -10.11 8.75 10.85
CA LYS A 93 -11.37 8.92 11.56
C LYS A 93 -11.53 10.43 11.81
N PRO A 94 -12.67 11.05 11.46
CA PRO A 94 -12.92 12.42 11.89
C PRO A 94 -12.82 12.43 13.41
N SER A 95 -11.83 13.15 13.93
CA SER A 95 -11.71 13.44 15.35
C SER A 95 -13.05 13.99 15.80
N TYR A 96 -13.66 13.33 16.79
CA TYR A 96 -14.86 13.81 17.46
C TYR A 96 -14.71 15.31 17.75
N PHE A 97 -15.52 16.12 17.06
CA PHE A 97 -15.94 17.44 17.53
C PHE A 97 -17.08 17.24 18.52
#